data_AF-A0A392RTC2-F1
#
_entry.id   AF-A0A392RTC2-F1
#
_cell.length_a   1.000
_cell.length_b   1.000
_cell.length_c   1.000
_cell.angle_alpha   90.00
_cell.angle_beta   90.00
_cell.angle_gamma   90.00
#
_symmetry.space_group_name_H-M   'P 1'
#
loop_
_entity.id
_entity.type
_entity.pdbx_description
1 polymer ?
#
loop_
_entity_poly.entity_id
_entity_poly.type
_entity_poly.pdbx_seq_one_letter_code
_entity_poly.pdbx_strand_id
1 'polypeptide(L)'
;ELAMDSLFESEFVTNEDGSVRMDEEEVEIMRLVSRFPLCWTKEHFDQPTEYYLTKEETMSPGELAGLENLQAYVDSFVPACCVDRAGNPIFDAKGNERVEKRVINTKELLG
;
A
#
# COMPACT_ATOMS: atom_id res chain seq x y z
N GLU A 1 16.01 3.11 7.57
CA GLU A 1 14.58 3.15 7.92
C GLU A 1 13.90 2.01 7.20
N LEU A 2 13.28 1.08 7.92
CA LEU A 2 12.57 -0.03 7.30
C LEU A 2 11.22 0.47 6.81
N ALA A 3 10.68 -0.10 5.73
CA ALA A 3 9.35 0.27 5.22
C ALA A 3 8.24 0.14 6.28
N MET A 4 8.43 -0.74 7.28
CA MET A 4 7.50 -0.91 8.41
C MET A 4 7.47 0.31 9.33
N ASP A 5 8.58 1.03 9.51
CA ASP A 5 8.65 2.21 10.38
C ASP A 5 7.82 3.38 9.82
N SER A 6 7.54 3.37 8.51
CA SER A 6 6.72 4.38 7.84
C SER A 6 5.21 4.24 8.09
N LEU A 7 4.75 3.07 8.55
CA LEU A 7 3.32 2.76 8.74
C LEU A 7 2.73 3.44 9.99
N PHE A 8 3.59 3.94 10.87
CA PHE A 8 3.23 4.40 12.18
C PHE A 8 3.80 5.79 12.48
N GLU A 9 3.12 6.52 13.36
CA GLU A 9 3.58 7.80 13.91
C GLU A 9 3.39 7.80 15.43
N SER A 10 4.15 8.63 16.13
CA SER A 10 4.08 8.74 17.59
C SER A 10 3.06 9.81 17.99
N GLU A 11 2.12 9.44 18.86
CA GLU A 11 1.10 10.33 19.42
C GLU A 11 1.25 10.39 20.94
N PHE A 12 1.04 11.56 21.55
CA PHE A 12 1.01 11.70 23.00
C PHE A 12 -0.20 10.98 23.60
N VAL A 13 0.04 10.23 24.67
CA VAL A 13 -1.05 9.64 25.45
C VAL A 13 -1.66 10.74 26.31
N THR A 14 -2.97 10.97 26.17
CA THR A 14 -3.70 11.98 26.94
C THR A 14 -4.53 11.35 28.06
N ASN A 15 -4.67 12.07 29.17
CA ASN A 15 -5.63 11.77 30.23
C ASN A 15 -7.06 12.16 29.81
N GLU A 16 -8.06 11.80 30.61
CA GLU A 16 -9.47 12.14 30.33
C GLU A 16 -9.73 13.66 30.27
N ASP A 17 -8.90 14.47 30.93
CA ASP A 17 -8.95 15.93 30.90
C ASP A 17 -8.22 16.57 29.70
N GLY A 18 -7.61 15.75 28.84
CA GLY A 18 -6.86 16.17 27.66
C GLY A 18 -5.39 16.54 27.93
N SER A 19 -4.91 16.48 29.17
CA SER A 19 -3.49 16.71 29.49
C SER A 19 -2.60 15.56 29.01
N VAL A 20 -1.35 15.86 28.60
CA VAL A 20 -0.36 14.83 28.25
C VAL A 20 0.04 14.06 29.49
N ARG A 21 -0.01 12.72 29.39
CA ARG A 21 0.32 11.82 30.48
C ARG A 21 1.84 11.70 30.60
N MET A 22 2.34 11.83 31.83
CA MET A 22 3.75 11.67 32.17
C MET A 22 4.01 10.29 32.79
N ASP A 23 5.21 9.75 32.61
CA ASP A 23 5.68 8.55 33.30
C ASP A 23 6.24 8.88 34.70
N GLU A 24 6.84 7.88 35.35
CA GLU A 24 7.40 8.00 36.70
C GLU A 24 8.67 8.89 36.75
N GLU A 25 9.29 9.16 35.60
CA GLU A 25 10.47 10.03 35.45
C GLU A 25 10.10 11.43 34.92
N GLU A 26 8.81 11.79 34.96
CA GLU A 26 8.25 13.04 34.42
C GLU A 26 8.47 13.22 32.90
N VAL A 27 8.56 12.12 32.15
CA VAL A 27 8.69 12.13 30.68
C VAL A 27 7.33 11.90 30.02
N GLU A 28 7.07 12.63 28.93
CA GLU A 28 5.83 12.50 28.15
C GLU A 28 5.68 11.10 27.56
N ILE A 29 4.57 10.43 27.86
CA ILE A 29 4.28 9.11 27.34
C ILE A 29 3.77 9.24 25.91
N MET A 30 4.49 8.62 24.98
CA MET A 30 4.08 8.48 23.58
C MET A 30 3.62 7.05 23.30
N ARG A 31 2.63 6.91 22.41
CA ARG A 31 2.23 5.63 21.82
C ARG A 31 2.42 5.67 20.32
N LEU A 32 2.62 4.50 19.75
CA LEU A 32 2.68 4.33 18.31
C LEU A 32 1.26 4.15 17.76
N VAL A 33 0.82 5.03 16.86
CA VAL A 33 -0.46 4.94 16.15
C VAL A 33 -0.22 4.74 14.67
N SER A 34 -1.10 3.99 14.00
CA SER A 34 -0.93 3.82 12.56
C SER A 34 -1.39 5.07 11.83
N ARG A 35 -0.60 5.49 10.84
CA ARG A 35 -0.87 6.67 10.00
C ARG A 35 -2.09 6.48 9.09
N PHE A 36 -2.50 5.23 8.90
CA PHE A 36 -3.66 4.85 8.13
C PHE A 36 -4.32 3.62 8.78
N PRO A 37 -5.63 3.43 8.63
CA PRO A 37 -6.31 2.28 9.21
C PRO A 37 -5.76 0.96 8.64
N LEU A 38 -5.05 0.19 9.46
CA LEU A 38 -4.49 -1.12 9.09
C LEU A 38 -5.53 -2.25 9.06
N CYS A 39 -6.74 -1.98 9.56
CA CYS A 39 -7.90 -2.84 9.45
C CYS A 39 -9.16 -2.01 9.24
N TRP A 40 -10.20 -2.62 8.68
CA TRP A 40 -11.49 -1.96 8.49
C TRP A 40 -12.21 -1.84 9.83
N THR A 41 -12.51 -0.60 10.23
CA THR A 41 -13.38 -0.32 11.37
C THR A 41 -14.84 -0.46 10.95
N LYS A 42 -15.77 -0.48 11.91
CA LYS A 42 -17.21 -0.46 11.59
C LYS A 42 -17.58 0.75 10.73
N GLU A 43 -17.00 1.90 11.04
CA GLU A 43 -17.19 3.17 10.32
C GLU A 43 -16.80 3.07 8.84
N HIS A 44 -15.86 2.19 8.48
CA HIS A 44 -15.50 1.94 7.09
C HIS A 44 -16.70 1.40 6.28
N PHE A 45 -17.52 0.55 6.89
CA PHE A 45 -18.69 -0.04 6.25
C PHE A 45 -19.89 0.89 6.21
N ASP A 46 -19.87 1.98 6.98
CA ASP A 46 -20.92 3.00 6.96
C ASP A 46 -20.77 3.94 5.75
N GLN A 47 -19.60 3.96 5.09
CA GLN A 47 -19.36 4.75 3.89
C GLN A 47 -19.72 3.98 2.62
N PRO A 48 -20.33 4.65 1.61
CA PRO A 48 -20.59 4.03 0.33
C PRO A 48 -19.29 3.83 -0.45
N THR A 49 -19.25 2.90 -1.41
CA THR A 49 -18.04 2.58 -2.17
C THR A 49 -17.42 3.80 -2.85
N GLU A 50 -18.26 4.73 -3.33
CA GLU A 50 -17.86 5.97 -3.98
C GLU A 50 -16.98 6.86 -3.10
N TYR A 51 -17.11 6.77 -1.78
CA TYR A 51 -16.26 7.51 -0.84
C TYR A 51 -14.77 7.14 -0.96
N TYR A 52 -14.49 5.89 -1.35
CA TYR A 52 -13.13 5.36 -1.48
C TYR A 52 -12.60 5.38 -2.92
N LEU A 53 -13.40 5.85 -3.87
CA LEU A 53 -13.00 5.91 -5.28
C LEU A 53 -12.48 7.30 -5.62
N THR A 54 -11.21 7.38 -5.98
CA THR A 54 -10.65 8.59 -6.59
C THR A 54 -10.91 8.57 -8.09
N LYS A 55 -11.53 9.64 -8.59
CA LYS A 55 -11.78 9.84 -10.02
C LYS A 55 -10.77 10.81 -10.59
N GLU A 56 -10.24 10.53 -11.77
CA GLU A 56 -9.25 11.38 -12.43
C GLU A 56 -9.77 12.81 -12.62
N GLU A 57 -11.07 12.97 -12.90
CA GLU A 57 -11.73 14.27 -13.08
C GLU A 57 -11.73 15.14 -11.82
N THR A 58 -11.51 14.54 -10.65
CA THR A 58 -11.48 15.23 -9.35
C THR A 58 -10.07 15.45 -8.81
N MET A 59 -9.04 14.95 -9.50
CA MET A 59 -7.66 15.07 -9.04
C MET A 59 -7.09 16.47 -9.25
N SER A 60 -6.28 16.92 -8.31
CA SER A 60 -5.44 18.11 -8.45
C SER A 60 -4.33 17.88 -9.49
N PRO A 61 -3.71 18.95 -10.04
CA PRO A 61 -2.59 18.81 -10.97
C PRO A 61 -1.41 17.99 -10.40
N GLY A 62 -1.15 18.07 -9.10
CA GLY A 62 -0.11 17.28 -8.44
C GLY A 62 -0.44 15.79 -8.38
N GLU A 63 -1.70 15.46 -8.11
CA GLU A 63 -2.18 14.08 -8.10
C GLU A 63 -2.17 13.46 -9.49
N LEU A 64 -2.55 14.22 -10.53
CA LEU A 64 -2.46 13.78 -11.92
C LEU A 64 -1.01 13.47 -12.33
N ALA A 65 -0.06 14.33 -11.96
CA ALA A 65 1.36 14.06 -12.19
C ALA A 65 1.84 12.82 -11.42
N GLY A 66 1.34 12.61 -10.19
CA GLY A 66 1.59 11.38 -9.42
C GLY A 66 1.04 10.13 -10.11
N LEU A 67 -0.18 10.20 -10.66
CA LEU A 67 -0.81 9.12 -11.41
C LEU A 67 -0.03 8.77 -12.68
N GLU A 68 0.42 9.78 -13.43
CA GLU A 68 1.24 9.58 -14.64
C GLU A 68 2.56 8.87 -14.30
N ASN A 69 3.22 9.27 -13.21
CA ASN A 69 4.44 8.59 -12.73
C ASN A 69 4.18 7.13 -12.36
N LEU A 70 3.06 6.84 -11.68
CA LEU A 70 2.67 5.47 -11.33
C LEU A 70 2.39 4.63 -12.58
N GLN A 71 1.69 5.20 -13.56
CA GLN A 71 1.40 4.51 -14.81
C GLN A 71 2.68 4.20 -15.59
N ALA A 72 3.58 5.17 -15.73
CA ALA A 72 4.88 4.97 -16.36
C ALA A 72 5.72 3.89 -15.65
N TYR A 73 5.68 3.86 -14.31
CA TYR A 73 6.35 2.83 -13.53
C TYR A 73 5.77 1.43 -13.81
N VAL A 74 4.45 1.28 -13.80
CA VAL A 74 3.78 -0.01 -14.10
C VAL A 74 4.03 -0.45 -15.54
N ASP A 75 4.00 0.48 -16.49
CA ASP A 75 4.25 0.19 -17.91
C ASP A 75 5.71 -0.17 -18.19
N SER A 76 6.64 0.23 -17.31
CA SER A 76 8.05 -0.18 -17.39
C SER A 76 8.29 -1.65 -17.03
N PHE A 77 7.29 -2.34 -16.49
CA PHE A 77 7.45 -3.74 -16.08
C PHE A 77 7.63 -4.65 -17.30
N VAL A 78 8.77 -5.34 -17.33
CA VAL A 78 9.04 -6.38 -18.33
C VAL A 78 8.06 -7.54 -18.10
N PRO A 79 7.24 -7.89 -19.11
CA PRO A 79 6.39 -9.07 -19.04
C PRO A 79 7.21 -10.32 -18.68
N ALA A 80 6.66 -11.19 -17.85
CA ALA A 80 7.33 -12.44 -17.51
C ALA A 80 7.07 -13.47 -18.61
N CYS A 81 8.12 -14.18 -19.05
CA CYS A 81 7.95 -15.37 -19.86
C CYS A 81 7.26 -16.44 -19.00
N CYS A 82 6.17 -17.01 -19.51
CA CYS A 82 5.52 -18.15 -18.89
C CYS A 82 6.46 -19.36 -19.00
N VAL A 83 6.75 -20.00 -17.87
CA VAL A 83 7.53 -21.23 -17.83
C VAL A 83 6.71 -22.37 -17.26
N ASP A 84 7.00 -23.59 -17.69
CA ASP A 84 6.43 -24.80 -17.08
C ASP A 84 7.04 -25.07 -15.69
N ARG A 85 6.60 -26.13 -15.02
CA ARG A 85 7.12 -26.52 -13.69
C ARG A 85 8.62 -26.85 -13.68
N ALA A 86 9.21 -27.15 -14.83
CA ALA A 86 10.63 -27.45 -14.98
C ALA A 86 11.45 -26.21 -15.38
N GLY A 87 10.80 -25.06 -15.59
CA GLY A 87 11.44 -23.80 -15.98
C GLY A 87 11.59 -23.62 -17.49
N ASN A 88 10.99 -24.46 -18.33
CA ASN A 88 11.07 -24.31 -19.79
C ASN A 88 10.04 -23.29 -20.30
N PRO A 89 10.36 -22.48 -21.33
CA PRO A 89 9.42 -21.54 -21.93
C PRO A 89 8.17 -22.25 -22.47
N ILE A 90 7.00 -21.68 -22.17
CA ILE A 90 5.71 -22.10 -22.75
C ILE A 90 5.51 -21.29 -24.04
N PHE A 91 5.18 -21.96 -25.14
CA PHE A 91 4.92 -21.32 -26.42
C PHE A 91 3.42 -21.18 -26.71
N ASP A 92 3.05 -20.14 -27.44
CA ASP A 92 1.69 -19.94 -27.96
C ASP A 92 1.42 -20.82 -29.19
N ALA A 93 0.18 -20.77 -29.72
CA ALA A 93 -0.22 -21.55 -30.89
C ALA A 93 0.55 -21.17 -32.18
N LYS A 94 1.25 -20.04 -32.20
CA LYS A 94 2.07 -19.56 -33.32
C LYS A 94 3.56 -19.90 -33.13
N GLY A 95 3.93 -20.50 -32.00
CA GLY A 95 5.31 -20.86 -31.66
C GLY A 95 6.14 -19.71 -31.07
N ASN A 96 5.52 -18.62 -30.63
CA ASN A 96 6.23 -17.56 -29.89
C ASN A 96 6.22 -17.84 -28.39
N GLU A 97 7.22 -17.39 -27.66
CA GLU A 97 7.20 -17.47 -26.19
C GLU A 97 5.98 -16.73 -25.65
N ARG A 98 5.22 -17.41 -24.79
CA ARG A 98 4.08 -16.82 -24.11
C ARG A 98 4.62 -15.88 -23.04
N VAL A 99 4.29 -14.61 -23.17
CA VAL A 99 4.58 -13.58 -22.19
C VAL A 99 3.31 -13.12 -21.52
N GLU A 100 3.34 -12.95 -20.21
CA GLU A 100 2.21 -12.47 -19.41
C GLU A 100 2.63 -11.32 -18.51
N LYS A 101 1.65 -10.48 -18.11
CA LYS A 101 1.89 -9.47 -17.08
C LYS A 101 2.35 -10.17 -15.81
N ARG A 102 3.51 -9.75 -15.30
CA ARG A 102 4.10 -10.33 -14.09
C ARG A 102 3.22 -10.02 -12.89
N VAL A 103 2.49 -11.03 -12.40
CA VAL A 103 1.74 -10.90 -11.15
C VAL A 103 2.72 -10.99 -9.99
N ILE A 104 2.73 -9.99 -9.12
CA ILE A 104 3.52 -10.00 -7.90
C ILE A 104 2.77 -10.89 -6.89
N ASN A 105 3.39 -12.01 -6.48
CA ASN A 105 2.83 -12.84 -5.42
C ASN A 105 3.01 -12.14 -4.07
N THR A 106 2.02 -11.34 -3.67
CA THR A 106 2.07 -10.58 -2.42
C THR A 106 2.15 -11.46 -1.17
N LYS A 107 1.75 -12.74 -1.24
CA LYS A 107 1.87 -13.68 -0.12
C LYS A 107 3.33 -14.08 0.14
N GLU A 108 4.11 -14.28 -0.91
CA GLU A 108 5.54 -14.61 -0.79
C GLU A 108 6.39 -13.42 -0.35
N LEU A 109 5.90 -12.20 -0.56
CA LEU A 109 6.59 -10.99 -0.11
C LEU A 109 6.43 -10.70 1.39
N LEU A 110 5.42 -11.30 2.03
CA LEU A 110 5.07 -10.98 3.42
C LEU A 110 5.71 -11.90 4.47
N GLY A 111 6.41 -12.97 4.07
CA GLY A 111 7.18 -13.84 4.96
C GLY A 111 6.35 -14.67 5.92
#